data_AF-A0A0F3L1A6-F1
#
_entry.id   AF-A0A0F3L1A6-F1
#
_cell.length_a   1.000
_cell.length_b   1.000
_cell.length_c   1.000
_cell.angle_alpha   90.00
_cell.angle_beta   90.00
_cell.angle_gamma   90.00
#
_symmetry.space_group_name_H-M   'P 1'
#
loop_
_entity.id
_entity.type
_entity.pdbx_description
1 polymer ?
#
loop_
_entity_poly.entity_id
_entity_poly.type
_entity_poly.pdbx_seq_one_letter_code
_entity_poly.pdbx_strand_id
1 'polypeptide(L)'
;MGREADTVRTDQGSIARLQGLVKELPDNAKVRLHLRDGSVVKGIVTVVPTVQNFVDANGVEGVNGVVKLIDNDRPDWSATVSLDTIARVEHLDSVVYGTSQT
;
A
#
# COMPACT_ATOMS: atom_id res chain seq x y z
N MET A 1 13.37 6.00 -18.84
CA MET A 1 13.92 6.15 -17.47
C MET A 1 13.24 5.10 -16.61
N GLY A 2 13.92 4.00 -16.32
CA GLY A 2 13.37 2.90 -15.53
C GLY A 2 13.33 3.28 -14.06
N ARG A 3 12.20 3.05 -13.39
CA ARG A 3 12.15 3.20 -11.93
C ARG A 3 12.83 1.96 -11.34
N GLU A 4 13.95 2.17 -10.67
CA GLU A 4 14.65 1.14 -9.91
C GLU A 4 13.88 0.93 -8.60
N ALA A 5 13.52 -0.31 -8.29
CA ALA A 5 12.94 -0.68 -7.00
C ALA A 5 13.83 -1.76 -6.36
N ASP A 6 14.00 -1.65 -5.04
CA ASP A 6 14.79 -2.58 -4.22
C ASP A 6 14.20 -4.01 -4.18
N THR A 7 12.94 -4.17 -4.60
CA THR A 7 12.30 -5.48 -4.72
C THR A 7 11.22 -5.41 -5.80
N VAL A 8 11.16 -6.38 -6.70
CA VAL A 8 10.10 -6.50 -7.70
C VAL A 8 9.42 -7.87 -7.62
N ARG A 9 8.11 -7.91 -7.88
CA ARG A 9 7.36 -9.17 -7.95
C ARG A 9 7.02 -9.53 -9.38
N THR A 10 7.49 -10.69 -9.83
CA THR A 10 7.30 -11.18 -11.21
C THR A 10 6.18 -12.20 -11.33
N ASP A 11 5.74 -12.77 -10.21
CA ASP A 11 4.71 -13.80 -10.16
C ASP A 11 3.30 -13.22 -10.26
N GLN A 12 2.43 -13.84 -11.05
CA GLN A 12 1.04 -13.38 -11.24
C GLN A 12 0.23 -13.37 -9.93
N GLY A 13 0.47 -14.33 -9.02
CA GLY A 13 -0.18 -14.35 -7.71
C GLY A 13 0.25 -13.18 -6.83
N SER A 14 1.53 -12.81 -6.90
CA SER A 14 2.05 -11.62 -6.21
C SER A 14 1.47 -10.33 -6.81
N ILE A 15 1.38 -10.22 -8.13
CA ILE A 15 0.76 -9.08 -8.81
C ILE A 15 -0.72 -8.95 -8.44
N ALA A 16 -1.47 -10.04 -8.43
CA ALA A 16 -2.88 -10.05 -8.01
C ALA A 16 -3.03 -9.60 -6.55
N ARG A 17 -2.14 -10.05 -5.67
CA ARG A 17 -2.09 -9.60 -4.26
C ARG A 17 -1.82 -8.11 -4.14
N LEU A 18 -0.83 -7.58 -4.87
CA LEU A 18 -0.52 -6.14 -4.88
C LEU A 18 -1.71 -5.32 -5.38
N GLN A 19 -2.35 -5.75 -6.47
CA GLN A 19 -3.55 -5.09 -6.98
C GLN A 19 -4.72 -5.13 -5.98
N GLY A 20 -4.87 -6.24 -5.24
CA GLY A 20 -5.82 -6.34 -4.14
C GLY A 20 -5.57 -5.29 -3.07
N LEU A 21 -4.31 -5.18 -2.60
CA LEU A 21 -3.92 -4.18 -1.61
C LEU A 21 -4.17 -2.75 -2.10
N VAL A 22 -3.95 -2.46 -3.39
CA VAL A 22 -4.26 -1.13 -3.96
C VAL A 22 -5.76 -0.82 -3.87
N LYS A 23 -6.63 -1.79 -4.14
CA LYS A 23 -8.08 -1.61 -3.98
C LYS A 23 -8.49 -1.43 -2.53
N GLU A 24 -7.75 -2.01 -1.59
CA GLU A 24 -7.95 -1.81 -0.16
C GLU A 24 -7.37 -0.48 0.36
N LEU A 25 -6.64 0.29 -0.43
CA LEU A 25 -6.02 1.54 0.01
C LEU A 25 -6.55 2.73 -0.80
N PRO A 26 -7.83 3.10 -0.63
CA PRO A 26 -8.40 4.25 -1.32
C PRO A 26 -7.77 5.55 -0.82
N ASP A 27 -7.91 6.62 -1.62
CA ASP A 27 -7.42 7.94 -1.24
C ASP A 27 -8.11 8.43 0.04
N ASN A 28 -7.35 9.15 0.86
CA ASN A 28 -7.79 9.74 2.11
C ASN A 28 -8.37 8.74 3.14
N ALA A 29 -8.14 7.44 2.96
CA ALA A 29 -8.62 6.42 3.87
C ALA A 29 -7.71 6.26 5.10
N LYS A 30 -8.30 6.20 6.30
CA LYS A 30 -7.56 5.90 7.53
C LYS A 30 -7.37 4.39 7.65
N VAL A 31 -6.13 3.96 7.60
CA VAL A 31 -5.76 2.55 7.63
C VAL A 31 -4.65 2.27 8.63
N ARG A 32 -4.59 1.02 9.04
CA ARG A 32 -3.53 0.45 9.86
C ARG A 32 -2.90 -0.69 9.08
N LEU A 33 -1.64 -0.51 8.71
CA LEU A 33 -0.83 -1.47 7.98
C LEU A 33 -0.03 -2.30 8.97
N HIS A 34 -0.26 -3.61 8.95
CA HIS A 34 0.59 -4.56 9.65
C HIS A 34 1.69 -5.00 8.69
N LEU A 35 2.94 -4.70 9.04
CA LEU A 35 4.10 -5.12 8.27
C LEU A 35 4.47 -6.57 8.62
N ARG A 36 5.12 -7.26 7.67
CA ARG A 36 5.62 -8.64 7.88
C ARG A 36 6.66 -8.73 8.99
N ASP A 37 7.35 -7.64 9.27
CA ASP A 37 8.30 -7.49 10.39
C ASP A 37 7.60 -7.46 11.77
N GLY A 38 6.25 -7.37 11.81
CA GLY A 38 5.47 -7.21 13.04
C GLY A 38 5.26 -5.75 13.44
N SER A 39 6.02 -4.84 12.83
CA SER A 39 5.80 -3.40 12.90
C SER A 39 4.41 -3.01 12.38
N VAL A 40 3.78 -2.00 12.99
CA VAL A 40 2.45 -1.55 12.61
C VAL A 40 2.46 -0.05 12.35
N VAL A 41 2.03 0.34 11.16
CA VAL A 41 1.99 1.74 10.71
C VAL A 41 0.54 2.17 10.56
N LYS A 42 0.14 3.20 11.29
CA LYS A 42 -1.20 3.79 11.20
C LYS A 42 -1.09 5.16 10.55
N GLY A 43 -1.99 5.46 9.62
CA GLY A 43 -2.07 6.78 9.03
C GLY A 43 -3.21 6.89 8.03
N ILE A 44 -3.24 8.02 7.33
CA ILE A 44 -4.19 8.32 6.27
C ILE A 44 -3.47 8.19 4.94
N VAL A 45 -4.05 7.45 4.00
CA VAL A 45 -3.51 7.29 2.65
C VAL A 45 -3.58 8.64 1.94
N THR A 46 -2.44 9.30 1.76
CA THR A 46 -2.39 10.57 1.01
C THR A 46 -2.10 10.35 -0.47
N VAL A 47 -1.38 9.28 -0.79
CA VAL A 47 -1.06 8.90 -2.17
C VAL A 47 -1.48 7.46 -2.35
N VAL A 48 -2.44 7.25 -3.25
CA VAL A 48 -2.94 5.93 -3.62
C VAL A 48 -1.78 5.11 -4.17
N PRO A 49 -1.53 3.91 -3.63
CA PRO A 49 -0.47 3.06 -4.15
C PRO A 49 -0.78 2.65 -5.58
N THR A 50 0.19 2.80 -6.48
CA THR A 50 0.04 2.42 -7.88
C THR A 50 0.99 1.28 -8.21
N VAL A 51 0.41 0.19 -8.74
CA VAL A 51 1.15 -0.96 -9.23
C VAL A 51 1.79 -0.59 -10.56
N GLN A 52 3.11 -0.58 -10.63
CA GLN A 52 3.85 -0.25 -11.86
C GLN A 52 4.97 -1.27 -12.12
N ASN A 53 5.43 -1.34 -13.36
CA ASN A 53 6.58 -2.14 -13.73
C ASN A 53 7.86 -1.44 -13.25
N PHE A 54 8.65 -2.14 -12.45
CA PHE A 54 9.96 -1.74 -11.97
C PHE A 54 10.99 -2.76 -12.43
N VAL A 55 12.23 -2.32 -12.59
CA VAL A 55 13.37 -3.21 -12.82
C VAL A 55 14.18 -3.25 -11.55
N ASP A 56 14.42 -4.44 -11.03
CA ASP A 56 15.27 -4.66 -9.86
C ASP A 56 16.76 -4.50 -10.23
N ALA A 57 17.62 -4.33 -9.23
CA ALA A 57 19.08 -4.22 -9.42
C ALA A 57 19.68 -5.44 -10.16
N ASN A 58 19.00 -6.59 -10.14
CA ASN A 58 19.38 -7.79 -10.88
C ASN A 58 18.94 -7.79 -12.36
N GLY A 59 18.33 -6.70 -12.85
CA GLY A 59 17.78 -6.61 -14.20
C GLY A 59 16.47 -7.37 -14.40
N VAL A 60 15.84 -7.81 -13.31
CA VAL A 60 14.56 -8.54 -13.35
C VAL A 60 13.43 -7.52 -13.46
N GLU A 61 12.64 -7.64 -14.51
CA GLU A 61 11.42 -6.85 -14.68
C GLU A 61 10.31 -7.46 -13.83
N GLY A 62 9.75 -6.66 -12.94
CA GLY A 62 8.61 -7.07 -12.15
C GLY A 62 7.75 -5.90 -11.77
N VAL A 63 6.88 -6.13 -10.81
CA VAL A 63 5.85 -5.20 -10.42
C VAL A 63 6.01 -4.88 -8.95
N ASN A 64 5.92 -3.59 -8.61
CA ASN A 64 5.91 -3.16 -7.22
C ASN A 64 4.99 -1.94 -7.04
N GLY A 65 4.72 -1.59 -5.78
CA GLY A 65 3.96 -0.41 -5.39
C GLY A 65 4.34 0.02 -3.98
N VAL A 66 4.28 1.33 -3.75
CA VAL A 66 4.47 1.94 -2.44
C VAL A 66 3.24 2.77 -2.10
N VAL A 67 2.84 2.76 -0.83
CA VAL A 67 1.80 3.63 -0.29
C VAL A 67 2.44 4.67 0.60
N LYS A 68 1.96 5.92 0.51
CA LYS A 68 2.37 6.98 1.42
C LYS A 68 1.24 7.28 2.39
N LEU A 69 1.57 7.19 3.68
CA LEU A 69 0.68 7.55 4.77
C LEU A 69 1.15 8.86 5.39
N ILE A 70 0.20 9.67 5.82
CA ILE A 70 0.43 10.85 6.64
C ILE A 70 -0.41 10.75 7.91
N ASP A 71 -0.09 11.56 8.90
CA ASP A 71 -0.92 11.71 10.08
C ASP A 71 -1.44 13.14 10.14
N ASN A 72 -2.76 13.32 10.27
CA ASN A 72 -3.35 14.65 10.33
C ASN A 72 -3.05 15.38 11.66
N ASP A 73 -2.75 14.64 12.73
CA ASP A 73 -2.25 15.18 14.00
C ASP A 73 -0.79 15.61 13.90
N ARG A 74 -0.04 15.02 12.95
CA ARG A 74 1.39 15.28 12.73
C ARG A 74 1.67 15.52 11.24
N PRO A 75 1.44 16.73 10.73
CA PRO A 75 1.63 17.05 9.30
C PRO A 75 3.07 16.86 8.82
N ASP A 76 4.06 17.00 9.69
CA ASP A 76 5.47 16.73 9.39
C ASP A 76 5.81 15.22 9.33
N TRP A 77 4.91 14.34 9.78
CA TRP A 77 5.11 12.90 9.73
C TRP A 77 4.51 12.32 8.45
N SER A 78 5.36 11.62 7.70
CA SER A 78 4.91 10.77 6.60
C SER A 78 5.69 9.47 6.57
N ALA A 79 5.00 8.38 6.28
CA ALA A 79 5.58 7.06 6.16
C ALA A 79 5.34 6.51 4.76
N THR A 80 6.41 6.09 4.10
CA THR A 80 6.33 5.38 2.82
C THR A 80 6.51 3.89 3.10
N VAL A 81 5.50 3.09 2.77
CA VAL A 81 5.49 1.65 3.02
C VAL A 81 5.34 0.91 1.69
N SER A 82 6.20 -0.07 1.44
CA SER A 82 6.09 -0.94 0.27
C SER A 82 4.95 -1.93 0.43
N LEU A 83 4.09 -2.06 -0.58
CA LEU A 83 2.96 -2.99 -0.56
C LEU A 83 3.40 -4.44 -0.31
N ASP A 84 4.58 -4.82 -0.80
CA ASP A 84 5.12 -6.16 -0.55
C ASP A 84 5.34 -6.45 0.94
N THR A 85 5.80 -5.44 1.70
CA THR A 85 6.07 -5.57 3.14
C THR A 85 4.80 -5.63 3.98
N ILE A 86 3.63 -5.33 3.39
CA ILE A 86 2.35 -5.36 4.08
C ILE A 86 1.92 -6.83 4.24
N ALA A 87 1.76 -7.24 5.49
CA ALA A 87 1.16 -8.52 5.84
C ALA A 87 -0.38 -8.43 5.77
N ARG A 88 -0.95 -7.35 6.32
CA ARG A 88 -2.40 -7.12 6.41
C ARG A 88 -2.73 -5.64 6.45
N VAL A 89 -3.85 -5.27 5.83
CA VAL A 89 -4.46 -3.93 5.90
C VAL A 89 -5.68 -4.01 6.82
N GLU A 90 -5.82 -3.04 7.72
CA GLU A 90 -6.98 -2.88 8.58
C GLU A 90 -7.54 -1.47 8.40
N HIS A 91 -8.79 -1.36 7.92
CA HIS A 91 -9.45 -0.07 7.74
C HIS A 91 -9.96 0.45 9.08
N LEU A 92 -9.43 1.60 9.51
CA LEU A 92 -9.91 2.28 10.71
C LEU A 92 -11.04 3.25 10.40
N ASP A 93 -11.13 3.72 9.16
CA ASP A 93 -12.22 4.57 8.67
C ASP A 93 -13.35 3.77 8.03
N SER A 94 -13.43 2.45 8.26
CA SER A 94 -14.64 1.73 7.88
C SER A 94 -15.77 2.12 8.84
N VAL A 95 -16.26 3.36 8.68
CA VAL A 95 -17.68 3.62 8.77
C VAL A 95 -18.30 2.60 7.84
N VAL A 96 -18.89 1.59 8.47
CA VAL A 96 -19.88 0.73 7.87
C VAL A 96 -20.86 1.67 7.18
N TYR A 97 -20.71 1.91 5.87
CA TYR A 97 -21.82 2.28 5.02
C TYR A 97 -22.71 1.03 4.97
N GLY A 98 -23.34 0.75 6.10
CA GLY A 98 -24.49 -0.10 6.20
C GLY A 98 -25.52 0.60 5.34
N THR A 99 -25.72 0.01 4.17
CA THR A 99 -26.95 0.09 3.39
C THR A 99 -28.14 0.51 4.25
N SER A 100 -28.47 1.80 4.22
CA SER A 100 -29.82 2.26 4.45
C SER A 100 -30.65 1.79 3.26
N GLN A 101 -31.12 0.54 3.34
CA GLN A 101 -32.17 0.04 2.47
C GLN A 101 -33.47 0.70 2.94
N THR A 102 -34.11 1.47 2.05
CA THR A 102 -35.53 1.82 2.18
C THR A 102 -36.29 1.39 0.93
#